data_AF-A0A9Q1G919-F1
#
_entry.id   AF-A0A9Q1G919-F1
#
_cell.length_a   1.000
_cell.length_b   1.000
_cell.length_c   1.000
_cell.angle_alpha   90.00
_cell.angle_beta   90.00
_cell.angle_gamma   90.00
#
_symmetry.space_group_name_H-M   'P 1'
#
loop_
_entity.id
_entity.type
_entity.pdbx_description
1 polymer ?
#
loop_
_entity_poly.entity_id
_entity_poly.type
_entity_poly.pdbx_seq_one_letter_code
_entity_poly.pdbx_strand_id
1 'polypeptide(L)'
;MKRVLGQVYLHTWITENTSIPTRGVCDFLMSDPTYEDRAARVLIGHIFKKMNKQTFPEYCSLCKEVLPFTDRRQAVCCNGHMWLRCVLTYQACQTLSYRRCLLQDSIARHPVPDDPDWIKQILQGPCTFCDSPLF
;
A
#
# COMPACT_ATOMS: atom_id res chain seq x y z
N MET A 1 6.18 2.36 -5.58
CA MET A 1 5.73 3.03 -4.34
C MET A 1 5.50 4.54 -4.53
N LYS A 2 6.43 5.31 -5.11
CA LYS A 2 6.27 6.77 -5.37
C LYS A 2 4.97 7.18 -6.07
N ARG A 3 4.55 6.47 -7.12
CA ARG A 3 3.29 6.73 -7.84
C ARG A 3 2.06 6.65 -6.92
N VAL A 4 2.04 5.65 -6.02
CA VAL A 4 0.96 5.46 -5.04
C VAL A 4 0.94 6.60 -4.03
N LEU A 5 2.11 7.00 -3.51
CA LEU A 5 2.21 8.18 -2.63
C LEU A 5 1.76 9.47 -3.31
N GLY A 6 2.04 9.64 -4.60
CA GLY A 6 1.58 10.78 -5.39
C GLY A 6 0.06 10.86 -5.43
N GLN A 7 -0.59 9.71 -5.65
CA GLN A 7 -2.05 9.64 -5.64
C GLN A 7 -2.66 9.89 -4.26
N VAL A 8 -2.07 9.32 -3.20
CA VAL A 8 -2.48 9.59 -1.80
C VAL A 8 -2.41 11.09 -1.51
N TYR A 9 -1.30 11.74 -1.88
CA TYR A 9 -1.11 13.17 -1.64
C TYR A 9 -2.16 14.04 -2.34
N LEU A 10 -2.55 13.69 -3.57
CA LEU A 10 -3.51 14.44 -4.38
C LEU A 10 -4.96 14.26 -3.92
N HIS A 11 -5.34 13.05 -3.51
CA HIS A 11 -6.75 12.68 -3.34
C HIS A 11 -7.20 12.48 -1.89
N THR A 12 -6.27 12.45 -0.93
CA THR A 12 -6.64 12.20 0.47
C THR A 12 -6.82 13.50 1.24
N TRP A 13 -8.05 13.76 1.68
CA TRP A 13 -8.34 14.58 2.86
C TRP A 13 -8.24 13.63 4.05
N ILE A 14 -7.28 13.85 4.92
CA ILE A 14 -6.63 12.80 5.74
C ILE A 14 -7.48 12.17 6.86
N THR A 15 -8.75 12.53 6.92
CA THR A 15 -9.73 11.94 7.82
C THR A 15 -10.27 10.58 7.37
N GLU A 16 -10.01 10.15 6.13
CA GLU A 16 -10.55 8.90 5.58
C GLU A 16 -9.52 7.76 5.54
N ASN A 17 -9.95 6.55 5.92
CA ASN A 17 -9.14 5.34 5.75
C ASN A 17 -9.09 4.95 4.28
N THR A 18 -8.00 5.29 3.61
CA THR A 18 -7.84 5.13 2.16
C THR A 18 -7.54 3.69 1.72
N SER A 19 -7.53 2.71 2.62
CA SER A 19 -7.09 1.35 2.32
C SER A 19 -5.67 1.27 1.73
N ILE A 20 -4.84 2.28 2.03
CA ILE A 20 -3.40 2.32 1.73
C ILE A 20 -2.66 2.48 3.07
N PRO A 21 -1.69 1.61 3.41
CA PRO A 21 -0.88 1.72 4.63
C PRO A 21 0.15 2.85 4.49
N THR A 22 -0.34 4.08 4.32
CA THR A 22 0.45 5.25 3.92
C THR A 22 1.60 5.51 4.86
N ARG A 23 1.35 5.46 6.18
CA ARG A 23 2.40 5.60 7.20
C ARG A 23 3.49 4.54 7.02
N GLY A 24 3.09 3.28 6.89
CA GLY A 24 4.01 2.15 6.71
C GLY A 24 4.86 2.27 5.44
N VAL A 25 4.26 2.66 4.32
CA VAL A 25 4.99 2.91 3.06
C VAL A 25 6.02 4.03 3.22
N CYS A 26 5.64 5.14 3.87
CA CYS A 26 6.56 6.25 4.12
C CYS A 26 7.70 5.85 5.05
N ASP A 27 7.41 5.17 6.16
CA ASP A 27 8.42 4.72 7.12
C ASP A 27 9.38 3.71 6.47
N PHE A 28 8.86 2.77 5.66
CA PHE A 28 9.66 1.82 4.89
C PHE A 28 10.64 2.51 3.93
N LEU A 29 10.16 3.46 3.13
CA LEU A 29 11.02 4.21 2.19
C LEU A 29 12.06 5.09 2.90
N MET A 30 11.75 5.58 4.10
CA MET A 30 12.66 6.41 4.89
C MET A 30 13.67 5.58 5.69
N SER A 31 13.39 4.30 5.94
CA SER A 31 14.26 3.38 6.67
C SER A 31 15.52 2.99 5.89
N ASP A 32 15.47 3.06 4.56
CA ASP A 32 16.62 2.78 3.70
C ASP A 32 17.49 4.04 3.54
N PRO A 33 18.71 4.07 4.14
CA PRO A 33 19.61 5.20 4.04
C PRO A 33 20.15 5.40 2.62
N THR A 34 20.11 4.37 1.77
CA THR A 34 20.58 4.41 0.37
C THR A 34 19.50 4.88 -0.61
N TYR A 35 18.27 5.11 -0.12
CA TYR A 35 17.18 5.60 -0.95
C TYR A 35 17.36 7.10 -1.28
N GLU A 36 17.96 7.39 -2.44
CA GLU A 36 18.30 8.74 -2.90
C GLU A 36 17.22 9.45 -3.75
N ASP A 37 15.94 9.03 -3.70
CA ASP A 37 14.88 9.76 -4.40
C ASP A 37 14.45 11.01 -3.62
N ARG A 38 15.11 12.14 -3.91
CA ARG A 38 14.82 13.45 -3.30
C ARG A 38 13.35 13.86 -3.46
N ALA A 39 12.74 13.59 -4.62
CA ALA A 39 11.34 13.96 -4.87
C ALA A 39 10.38 13.11 -4.02
N ALA A 40 10.66 11.82 -3.85
CA ALA A 40 9.91 10.97 -2.94
C ALA A 40 10.04 11.43 -1.48
N ARG A 41 11.23 11.84 -1.04
CA ARG A 41 11.44 12.39 0.32
C ARG A 41 10.64 13.66 0.59
N VAL A 42 10.62 14.59 -0.37
CA VAL A 42 9.79 15.81 -0.30
C VAL A 42 8.31 15.45 -0.20
N LEU A 43 7.84 14.54 -1.05
CA LEU A 43 6.46 14.06 -1.04
C LEU A 43 6.07 13.38 0.29
N ILE A 44 6.94 12.53 0.85
CA ILE A 44 6.76 11.91 2.16
C ILE A 44 6.64 12.98 3.25
N GLY A 45 7.49 14.00 3.22
CA GLY A 45 7.43 15.12 4.16
C GLY A 45 6.10 15.87 4.09
N HIS A 46 5.58 16.12 2.89
CA HIS A 46 4.26 16.71 2.71
C HIS A 46 3.16 15.80 3.26
N ILE A 47 3.17 14.50 2.92
CA ILE A 47 2.20 13.53 3.41
C ILE A 47 2.20 13.47 4.94
N PHE A 48 3.37 13.43 5.59
CA PHE A 48 3.45 13.40 7.06
C PHE A 48 2.88 14.64 7.74
N LYS A 49 3.12 15.84 7.19
CA LYS A 49 2.50 17.07 7.70
C LYS A 49 0.98 16.98 7.59
N LYS A 50 0.53 16.52 6.44
CA LYS A 50 -0.89 16.36 6.10
C LYS A 50 -1.54 15.32 7.02
N MET A 51 -0.84 14.23 7.36
CA MET A 51 -1.30 13.12 8.20
C MET A 51 -1.52 13.49 9.67
N ASN A 52 -1.00 14.63 10.13
CA ASN A 52 -1.06 15.08 11.52
C ASN A 52 -0.75 13.96 12.56
N LYS A 53 0.28 13.14 12.26
CA LYS A 53 0.70 11.98 13.09
C LYS A 53 -0.32 10.85 13.25
N GLN A 54 -1.44 10.86 12.51
CA GLN A 54 -2.39 9.75 12.54
C GLN A 54 -1.77 8.49 11.93
N THR A 55 -2.14 7.34 12.48
CA THR A 55 -1.74 6.03 11.96
C THR A 55 -2.96 5.12 11.92
N PHE A 56 -3.07 4.36 10.84
CA PHE A 56 -4.13 3.37 10.64
C PHE A 56 -3.45 2.02 10.44
N PRO A 57 -3.16 1.29 11.53
CA PRO A 57 -2.54 -0.02 11.41
C PRO A 57 -3.46 -1.00 10.69
N GLU A 58 -2.85 -1.91 9.94
CA GLU A 58 -3.53 -3.07 9.39
C GLU A 58 -3.56 -4.18 10.45
N TYR A 59 -4.63 -4.97 10.48
CA TYR A 59 -4.77 -6.07 11.43
C TYR A 59 -5.00 -7.39 10.70
N CYS A 60 -4.41 -8.46 11.23
CA CYS A 60 -4.59 -9.81 10.73
C CYS A 60 -6.03 -10.27 10.95
N SER A 61 -6.67 -10.79 9.91
CA SER A 61 -8.05 -11.27 9.93
C SER A 61 -8.22 -12.48 10.84
N LEU A 62 -7.20 -13.34 10.93
CA LEU A 62 -7.18 -14.58 11.70
C LEU A 62 -6.96 -14.35 13.20
N CYS A 63 -5.95 -13.57 13.58
CA CYS A 63 -5.57 -13.42 15.00
C CYS A 63 -5.68 -11.99 15.54
N LYS A 64 -6.13 -11.02 14.73
CA LYS A 64 -6.31 -9.60 15.08
C LYS A 64 -5.05 -8.83 15.49
N GLU A 65 -3.89 -9.48 15.47
CA GLU A 65 -2.59 -8.84 15.67
C GLU A 65 -2.24 -7.87 14.54
N VAL A 66 -1.41 -6.88 14.85
CA VAL A 66 -0.96 -5.87 13.89
C VAL A 66 -0.17 -6.53 12.76
N LEU A 67 -0.43 -6.10 11.53
CA LEU A 67 0.35 -6.40 10.34
C LEU A 67 1.33 -5.26 10.08
N PRO A 68 2.60 -5.38 10.52
CA PRO A 68 3.58 -4.34 10.28
C PRO A 68 3.89 -4.20 8.79
N PHE A 69 4.26 -2.98 8.39
CA PHE A 69 4.74 -2.70 7.04
C PHE A 69 6.27 -2.83 6.99
N THR A 70 6.76 -4.05 6.86
CA THR A 70 8.19 -4.36 6.82
C THR A 70 8.68 -4.81 5.44
N ASP A 71 7.76 -5.24 4.57
CA ASP A 71 8.05 -5.67 3.21
C ASP A 71 6.96 -5.18 2.26
N ARG A 72 7.32 -4.86 1.02
CA ARG A 72 6.41 -4.31 0.01
C ARG A 72 5.56 -5.37 -0.73
N ARG A 73 5.96 -6.65 -0.68
CA ARG A 73 5.32 -7.80 -1.32
C ARG A 73 4.47 -8.60 -0.34
N GLN A 74 4.82 -8.63 0.94
CA GLN A 74 4.10 -9.41 1.95
C GLN A 74 3.96 -8.70 3.30
N ALA A 75 3.01 -9.17 4.10
CA ALA A 75 2.78 -8.79 5.48
C ALA A 75 2.76 -10.05 6.34
N VAL A 76 3.45 -10.04 7.47
CA VAL A 76 3.48 -11.16 8.42
C VAL A 76 3.17 -10.63 9.81
N CYS A 77 2.16 -11.19 10.49
CA CYS A 77 1.87 -10.83 11.88
C CYS A 77 2.82 -11.54 12.85
N CYS A 78 2.84 -11.12 14.12
CA CYS A 78 3.71 -11.73 15.15
C CYS A 78 3.45 -13.24 15.37
N ASN A 79 2.25 -13.73 15.05
CA ASN A 79 1.89 -15.15 15.12
C ASN A 79 2.24 -15.96 13.85
N GLY A 80 2.89 -15.34 12.86
CA GLY A 80 3.39 -16.02 11.66
C GLY A 80 2.41 -16.15 10.49
N HIS A 81 1.17 -15.64 10.61
CA HIS A 81 0.26 -15.59 9.45
C HIS A 81 0.79 -14.62 8.39
N MET A 82 0.90 -15.10 7.15
CA MET A 82 1.46 -14.37 6.03
C MET A 82 0.39 -14.03 4.99
N TRP A 83 0.41 -12.78 4.52
CA TRP A 83 -0.49 -12.24 3.50
C TRP A 83 0.32 -11.55 2.42
N LEU A 84 -0.06 -11.75 1.16
CA LEU A 84 0.52 -10.98 0.06
C LEU A 84 -0.04 -9.55 0.08
N ARG A 85 0.82 -8.57 -0.26
CA ARG A 85 0.41 -7.17 -0.41
C ARG A 85 -0.02 -6.88 -1.83
N CYS A 86 -1.09 -6.11 -1.97
CA CYS A 86 -1.53 -5.58 -3.26
C CYS A 86 -0.42 -4.73 -3.88
N VAL A 87 0.04 -5.03 -5.08
CA VAL A 87 1.12 -4.31 -5.76
C VAL A 87 0.77 -2.86 -6.12
N LEU A 88 -0.53 -2.52 -6.10
CA LEU A 88 -1.08 -1.21 -6.45
C LEU A 88 -1.40 -0.34 -5.23
N THR A 89 -1.79 -0.91 -4.09
CA THR A 89 -2.16 -0.17 -2.86
C THR A 89 -1.26 -0.49 -1.67
N TYR A 90 -0.45 -1.54 -1.77
CA TYR A 90 0.39 -2.13 -0.71
C TYR A 90 -0.37 -2.65 0.52
N GLN A 91 -1.69 -2.62 0.51
CA GLN A 91 -2.53 -3.23 1.54
C GLN A 91 -2.37 -4.75 1.55
N ALA A 92 -2.37 -5.35 2.74
CA ALA A 92 -2.40 -6.80 2.89
C ALA A 92 -3.71 -7.37 2.33
N CYS A 93 -3.61 -8.24 1.33
CA CYS A 93 -4.76 -8.95 0.76
C CYS A 93 -5.04 -10.17 1.62
N GLN A 94 -6.12 -10.08 2.40
CA GLN A 94 -6.55 -11.13 3.32
C GLN A 94 -7.76 -11.91 2.79
N THR A 95 -8.03 -11.78 1.49
CA THR A 95 -9.06 -12.49 0.75
C THR A 95 -8.41 -13.36 -0.33
N LEU A 96 -9.10 -14.40 -0.78
CA LEU A 96 -8.61 -15.32 -1.82
C LEU A 96 -8.87 -14.83 -3.25
N SER A 97 -9.54 -13.68 -3.40
CA SER A 97 -9.86 -13.10 -4.71
C SER A 97 -8.96 -11.90 -4.99
N TYR A 98 -8.11 -12.04 -5.99
CA TYR A 98 -7.16 -11.02 -6.43
C TYR A 98 -6.81 -11.26 -7.90
N ARG A 99 -6.34 -10.20 -8.56
CA ARG A 99 -5.70 -10.28 -9.87
C ARG A 99 -4.21 -10.55 -9.72
N ARG A 100 -3.59 -11.23 -10.68
CA ARG A 100 -2.18 -11.63 -10.62
C ARG A 100 -1.39 -11.15 -11.83
N CYS A 101 -0.15 -10.76 -11.58
CA CYS A 101 0.82 -10.49 -12.63
C CYS A 101 1.58 -11.77 -12.95
N LEU A 102 1.52 -12.24 -14.20
CA LEU A 102 2.18 -13.48 -14.60
C LEU A 102 3.72 -13.39 -14.58
N LEU A 103 4.29 -12.20 -14.77
CA LEU A 103 5.75 -12.04 -14.84
C LEU A 103 6.42 -11.87 -13.47
N GLN A 104 5.74 -11.21 -12.53
CA GLN A 104 6.31 -10.83 -11.23
C GLN A 104 5.70 -11.58 -10.06
N ASP A 105 4.70 -12.42 -10.36
CA ASP A 105 3.92 -13.18 -9.39
C ASP A 105 3.26 -12.32 -8.30
N SER A 106 3.16 -11.02 -8.56
CA SER A 106 2.57 -10.04 -7.64
C SER A 106 1.07 -10.00 -7.81
N ILE A 107 0.34 -9.70 -6.74
CA ILE A 107 -1.12 -9.65 -6.75
C ILE A 107 -1.65 -8.22 -6.65
N ALA A 108 -2.87 -7.99 -7.09
CA ALA A 108 -3.63 -6.77 -6.81
C ALA A 108 -5.05 -7.14 -6.38
N ARG A 109 -5.53 -6.55 -5.28
CA ARG A 109 -6.92 -6.77 -4.87
C ARG A 109 -7.91 -6.24 -5.91
N HIS A 110 -9.14 -6.73 -5.84
CA HIS A 110 -10.26 -6.12 -6.56
C HIS A 110 -10.75 -4.85 -5.83
N PRO A 111 -11.29 -3.87 -6.57
CA PRO A 111 -12.02 -2.77 -5.96
C PRO A 111 -13.28 -3.29 -5.26
N VAL A 112 -13.61 -2.69 -4.12
CA VAL A 112 -14.87 -2.92 -3.39
C VAL A 112 -15.80 -1.71 -3.54
N PRO A 113 -17.12 -1.86 -3.34
CA PRO A 113 -18.08 -0.76 -3.50
C PRO A 113 -17.71 0.51 -2.72
N ASP A 114 -17.26 0.34 -1.47
CA ASP A 114 -16.91 1.41 -0.55
C ASP A 114 -15.55 2.07 -0.84
N ASP A 115 -14.78 1.57 -1.82
CA ASP A 115 -13.52 2.22 -2.20
C ASP A 115 -13.80 3.62 -2.80
N PRO A 116 -13.01 4.63 -2.43
CA PRO A 116 -13.00 5.91 -3.12
C PRO A 116 -12.69 5.74 -4.62
N ASP A 117 -13.25 6.61 -5.47
CA ASP A 117 -13.10 6.48 -6.93
C ASP A 117 -11.64 6.49 -7.39
N TRP A 118 -10.79 7.29 -6.74
CA TRP A 118 -9.36 7.32 -7.04
C TRP A 118 -8.64 6.01 -6.66
N ILE A 119 -9.10 5.30 -5.63
CA ILE A 119 -8.60 3.95 -5.29
C ILE A 119 -9.05 2.96 -6.36
N LYS A 120 -10.31 3.02 -6.80
CA LYS A 120 -10.82 2.18 -7.89
C LYS A 120 -9.99 2.37 -9.16
N GLN A 121 -9.63 3.63 -9.50
CA GLN A 121 -8.74 3.94 -10.62
C GLN A 121 -7.32 3.39 -10.43
N ILE A 122 -6.70 3.55 -9.25
CA ILE A 122 -5.39 2.95 -8.95
C ILE A 122 -5.43 1.44 -9.18
N LEU A 123 -6.48 0.77 -8.69
CA LEU A 123 -6.62 -0.67 -8.79
C LEU A 123 -6.76 -1.13 -10.25
N GLN A 124 -7.25 -0.31 -11.18
CA GLN A 124 -7.29 -0.67 -12.60
C GLN A 124 -5.91 -0.59 -13.29
N GLY A 125 -4.88 -0.09 -12.61
CA GLY A 125 -3.54 0.05 -13.17
C GLY A 125 -2.79 -1.29 -13.40
N PRO A 126 -1.68 -1.25 -14.15
CA PRO A 126 -0.82 -2.41 -14.37
C PRO A 126 0.09 -2.70 -13.17
N CYS A 127 0.78 -3.84 -13.19
CA CYS A 127 1.76 -4.20 -12.16
C CYS A 127 2.83 -3.12 -11.96
N THR A 128 3.01 -2.62 -10.73
CA THR A 128 3.99 -1.55 -10.45
C THR A 128 5.46 -1.96 -10.55
N PHE A 129 5.74 -3.24 -10.80
CA PHE A 129 7.11 -3.77 -10.91
C PHE A 129 7.56 -4.04 -12.35
N CYS A 130 6.64 -4.25 -13.28
CA CYS A 130 6.97 -4.62 -14.66
C CYS A 130 6.00 -4.06 -15.71
N ASP A 131 5.04 -3.24 -15.30
CA ASP A 131 4.01 -2.61 -16.14
C ASP A 131 3.13 -3.57 -16.96
N SER A 132 3.21 -4.87 -16.69
CA SER A 132 2.37 -5.87 -17.32
C SER A 132 0.94 -5.87 -16.76
N PRO A 133 -0.05 -6.33 -17.55
CA PRO A 133 -1.43 -6.48 -17.09
C PRO A 133 -1.54 -7.40 -15.87
N LEU A 134 -2.61 -7.17 -15.10
CA LEU A 134 -3.04 -7.97 -13.96
C LEU A 134 -4.36 -8.66 -14.32
N PHE A 135 -4.40 -9.99 -14.26
CA PHE A 135 -5.56 -10.82 -14.64
C PHE A 135 -6.26 -11.41 -13.43
#